data_AF-A1BGX9-F1
#
_entry.id   AF-A1BGX9-F1
#
_cell.length_a   1.000
_cell.length_b   1.000
_cell.length_c   1.000
_cell.angle_alpha   90.00
_cell.angle_beta   90.00
_cell.angle_gamma   90.00
#
_symmetry.space_group_name_H-M   'P 1'
#
loop_
_entity.id
_entity.type
_entity.pdbx_description
1 polymer ?
#
loop_
_entity_poly.entity_id
_entity_poly.type
_entity_poly.pdbx_seq_one_letter_code
_entity_poly.pdbx_strand_id
1 'polypeptide(L)'
;MLIPDISAFGTPALTFAAGTLAGFLAGRFIKFSAKTITGSVVGIDASTISGRGAFAMKDFFEGETVERCPALEVSDHDVAGELLNYVFYGSDETKRLVAMGNGMLFNHASDPNVAYYRQDGPLGAELVIYALKNIRKGEEMFYNYGDDWWKTRQT
;
A
#
# COMPACT_ATOMS: atom_id res chain seq x y z
N MET A 1 -30.16 51.32 47.31
CA MET A 1 -30.61 50.37 46.27
C MET A 1 -29.46 49.40 46.04
N LEU A 2 -29.77 48.11 46.06
CA LEU A 2 -28.85 46.97 46.19
C LEU A 2 -27.94 46.74 44.97
N ILE A 3 -26.78 46.14 45.26
CA ILE A 3 -25.68 45.73 44.35
C ILE A 3 -26.16 44.64 43.36
N PRO A 4 -25.43 44.39 42.25
CA PRO A 4 -24.72 43.12 42.26
C PRO A 4 -23.22 43.26 41.96
N ASP A 5 -22.51 42.48 42.77
CA ASP A 5 -21.08 42.21 42.79
C ASP A 5 -20.71 41.41 41.52
N ILE A 6 -19.72 41.90 40.75
CA ILE A 6 -19.18 41.17 39.59
C ILE A 6 -17.83 40.59 40.01
N SER A 7 -17.84 39.71 40.99
CA SER A 7 -16.77 38.78 41.29
C SER A 7 -17.06 37.42 40.62
N ALA A 8 -17.15 37.40 39.30
CA ALA A 8 -17.39 36.14 38.57
C ALA A 8 -16.83 36.14 37.14
N PHE A 9 -15.58 36.52 36.96
CA PHE A 9 -14.82 36.06 35.78
C PHE A 9 -13.49 35.51 36.26
N GLY A 10 -13.56 34.27 36.74
CA GLY A 10 -12.38 33.43 36.94
C GLY A 10 -11.56 33.38 35.66
N THR A 11 -10.25 33.46 35.84
CA THR A 11 -9.26 33.48 34.76
C THR A 11 -9.43 32.26 33.84
N PRO A 12 -9.38 32.42 32.50
CA PRO A 12 -9.47 31.32 31.53
C PRO A 12 -8.27 30.34 31.59
N ALA A 13 -7.34 30.54 32.51
CA ALA A 13 -6.18 29.69 32.73
C ALA A 13 -6.53 28.34 33.40
N LEU A 14 -7.62 28.27 34.18
CA LEU A 14 -7.98 27.03 34.89
C LEU A 14 -8.65 25.98 34.00
N THR A 15 -9.30 26.39 32.90
CA THR A 15 -10.01 25.48 31.99
C THR A 15 -9.08 24.67 31.10
N PHE A 16 -7.85 25.13 30.86
CA PHE A 16 -6.88 24.40 30.02
C PHE A 16 -6.17 23.28 30.81
N ALA A 17 -5.84 23.51 32.09
CA ALA A 17 -5.12 22.54 32.91
C ALA A 17 -5.97 21.29 33.25
N ALA A 18 -7.27 21.46 33.49
CA ALA A 18 -8.18 20.34 33.77
C ALA A 18 -8.37 19.42 32.56
N GLY A 19 -8.44 20.00 31.35
CA GLY A 19 -8.56 19.24 30.09
C GLY A 19 -7.33 18.37 29.80
N THR A 20 -6.13 18.89 30.09
CA THR A 20 -4.87 18.13 29.91
C THR A 20 -4.75 16.96 30.88
N LEU A 21 -5.19 17.09 32.14
CA LEU A 21 -5.10 15.99 33.11
C LEU A 21 -6.16 14.90 32.83
N ALA A 22 -7.38 15.28 32.45
CA ALA A 22 -8.41 14.33 32.05
C ALA A 22 -8.02 13.56 30.77
N GLY A 23 -7.44 14.24 29.77
CA GLY A 23 -6.92 13.60 28.55
C GLY A 23 -5.75 12.65 28.83
N PHE A 24 -4.85 12.99 29.76
CA PHE A 24 -3.72 12.15 30.15
C PHE A 24 -4.16 10.90 30.94
N LEU A 25 -5.19 11.02 31.78
CA LEU A 25 -5.77 9.89 32.52
C LEU A 25 -6.64 8.99 31.65
N ALA A 26 -7.42 9.55 30.71
CA ALA A 26 -8.20 8.77 29.74
C ALA A 26 -7.30 8.02 28.73
N GLY A 27 -6.20 8.65 28.30
CA GLY A 27 -5.23 8.05 27.37
C GLY A 27 -4.52 6.80 27.91
N ARG A 28 -4.43 6.62 29.25
CA ARG A 28 -3.83 5.42 29.87
C ARG A 28 -4.68 4.16 29.75
N PHE A 29 -5.95 4.27 29.36
CA PHE A 29 -6.87 3.14 29.25
C PHE A 29 -7.32 2.82 27.82
N ILE A 30 -6.95 3.64 26.84
CA ILE A 30 -7.15 3.31 25.43
C ILE A 30 -5.99 2.41 24.99
N LYS A 31 -6.09 1.12 25.31
CA LYS A 31 -5.36 0.11 24.56
C LYS A 31 -5.99 0.04 23.18
N PHE A 32 -5.48 0.82 22.24
CA PHE A 32 -5.71 0.53 20.83
C PHE A 32 -5.09 -0.84 20.60
N SER A 33 -5.93 -1.86 20.48
CA SER A 33 -5.50 -3.13 19.92
C SER A 33 -5.19 -2.84 18.46
N ALA A 34 -3.96 -2.40 18.21
CA ALA A 34 -3.41 -2.43 16.87
C ALA A 34 -3.47 -3.90 16.46
N LYS A 35 -4.40 -4.23 15.55
CA LYS A 35 -4.38 -5.51 14.88
C LYS A 35 -2.97 -5.61 14.28
N THR A 36 -2.13 -6.46 14.85
CA THR A 36 -0.80 -6.73 14.34
C THR A 36 -0.97 -7.03 12.86
N ILE A 37 -0.55 -6.10 12.01
CA ILE A 37 -0.41 -6.39 10.59
C ILE A 37 0.64 -7.49 10.59
N THR A 38 0.21 -8.71 10.28
CA THR A 38 1.11 -9.83 10.01
C THR A 38 2.19 -9.28 9.11
N GLY A 39 3.45 -9.35 9.56
CA GLY A 39 4.57 -8.72 8.85
C GLY A 39 4.46 -8.99 7.36
N SER A 40 4.57 -7.93 6.56
CA SER A 40 4.47 -8.02 5.10
C SER A 40 5.35 -9.18 4.61
N VAL A 41 4.76 -10.12 3.87
CA VAL A 41 5.49 -11.26 3.29
C VAL A 41 6.33 -10.85 2.07
N VAL A 42 6.21 -9.59 1.67
CA VAL A 42 7.02 -8.90 0.66
C VAL A 42 7.79 -7.77 1.34
N GLY A 43 9.11 -7.75 1.17
CA GLY A 43 10.01 -6.69 1.63
C GLY A 43 10.45 -5.83 0.45
N ILE A 44 10.68 -4.54 0.68
CA ILE A 44 11.23 -3.63 -0.33
C ILE A 44 12.66 -3.28 0.05
N ASP A 45 13.59 -3.52 -0.86
CA ASP A 45 15.01 -3.21 -0.68
C ASP A 45 15.62 -2.71 -2.01
N ALA A 46 16.90 -2.34 -1.98
CA ALA A 46 17.65 -1.99 -3.18
C ALA A 46 17.73 -3.19 -4.14
N SER A 47 17.28 -2.98 -5.37
CA SER A 47 17.37 -3.99 -6.42
C SER A 47 18.77 -4.03 -7.02
N THR A 48 19.18 -5.22 -7.45
CA THR A 48 20.41 -5.38 -8.23
C THR A 48 20.26 -4.92 -9.68
N ILE A 49 19.02 -4.77 -10.18
CA ILE A 49 18.76 -4.37 -11.57
C ILE A 49 18.41 -2.89 -11.72
N SER A 50 17.61 -2.33 -10.80
CA SER A 50 17.22 -0.92 -10.85
C SER A 50 16.49 -0.48 -9.58
N GLY A 51 16.96 0.60 -8.94
CA GLY A 51 16.22 1.28 -7.88
C GLY A 51 15.81 0.36 -6.73
N ARG A 52 14.49 0.23 -6.53
CA ARG A 52 13.87 -0.63 -5.50
C ARG A 52 13.37 -1.92 -6.13
N GLY A 53 13.40 -3.00 -5.38
CA GLY A 53 12.84 -4.30 -5.76
C GLY A 53 11.98 -4.90 -4.64
N ALA A 54 11.12 -5.83 -5.02
CA ALA A 54 10.29 -6.59 -4.10
C ALA A 54 10.93 -7.95 -3.81
N PHE A 55 11.13 -8.29 -2.55
CA PHE A 55 11.84 -9.49 -2.09
C PHE A 55 10.94 -10.37 -1.24
N ALA A 56 11.09 -11.68 -1.39
CA ALA A 56 10.33 -12.65 -0.62
C ALA A 56 10.79 -12.66 0.86
N MET A 57 9.89 -12.41 1.80
CA MET A 57 10.23 -12.45 3.25
C MET A 57 10.07 -13.84 3.88
N LYS A 58 9.53 -14.78 3.11
CA LYS A 58 9.38 -16.20 3.42
C LYS A 58 9.53 -17.01 2.12
N ASP A 59 9.60 -18.33 2.25
CA ASP A 59 9.49 -19.20 1.08
C ASP A 59 8.06 -19.18 0.54
N PHE A 60 7.92 -19.25 -0.79
CA PHE A 60 6.65 -19.43 -1.51
C PHE A 60 6.70 -20.69 -2.34
N PHE A 61 5.58 -21.42 -2.38
CA PHE A 61 5.39 -22.51 -3.33
C PHE A 61 4.83 -22.00 -4.65
N GLU A 62 5.08 -22.72 -5.75
CA GLU A 62 4.42 -22.46 -7.03
C GLU A 62 2.89 -22.37 -6.88
N GLY A 63 2.29 -21.34 -7.47
CA GLY A 63 0.86 -21.04 -7.37
C GLY A 63 0.44 -20.30 -6.09
N GLU A 64 1.33 -20.15 -5.10
CA GLU A 64 0.99 -19.46 -3.86
C GLU A 64 0.79 -17.95 -4.09
N THR A 65 -0.22 -17.38 -3.45
CA THR A 65 -0.42 -15.91 -3.45
C THR A 65 0.69 -15.22 -2.68
N VAL A 66 1.38 -14.30 -3.35
CA VAL A 66 2.45 -13.47 -2.79
C VAL A 66 1.85 -12.24 -2.11
N GLU A 67 1.03 -11.48 -2.83
CA GLU A 67 0.40 -10.27 -2.29
C GLU A 67 -0.95 -10.03 -2.96
N ARG A 68 -1.92 -9.54 -2.18
CA ARG A 68 -3.18 -9.01 -2.69
C ARG A 68 -3.14 -7.50 -2.49
N CYS A 69 -3.06 -6.77 -3.59
CA CYS A 69 -2.95 -5.33 -3.58
C CYS A 69 -4.34 -4.74 -3.89
N PRO A 70 -4.99 -4.05 -2.93
CA PRO A 70 -6.16 -3.24 -3.24
C PRO A 70 -5.81 -2.25 -4.35
N ALA A 71 -6.71 -2.04 -5.30
CA ALA A 71 -6.43 -1.21 -6.45
C ALA A 71 -7.55 -0.20 -6.69
N LEU A 72 -7.15 1.00 -7.10
CA LEU A 72 -8.06 1.97 -7.66
C LEU A 72 -8.08 1.79 -9.17
N GLU A 73 -9.24 1.48 -9.73
CA GLU A 73 -9.43 1.46 -11.18
C GLU A 73 -9.86 2.85 -11.66
N VAL A 74 -9.09 3.41 -12.59
CA VAL A 74 -9.29 4.76 -13.15
C VAL A 74 -9.39 4.69 -14.68
N SER A 75 -9.82 5.79 -15.31
CA SER A 75 -9.69 5.90 -16.77
C SER A 75 -8.22 5.99 -17.15
N ASP A 76 -7.86 5.46 -18.31
CA ASP A 76 -6.55 5.67 -18.93
C ASP A 76 -6.17 7.15 -19.08
N HIS A 77 -7.15 8.02 -19.35
CA HIS A 77 -6.98 9.48 -19.39
C HIS A 77 -6.59 10.11 -18.04
N ASP A 78 -6.84 9.43 -16.92
CA ASP A 78 -6.48 9.91 -15.58
C ASP A 78 -5.04 9.54 -15.19
N VAL A 79 -4.35 8.73 -16.00
CA VAL A 79 -2.97 8.30 -15.77
C VAL A 79 -2.05 8.96 -16.78
N ALA A 80 -1.04 9.69 -16.29
CA ALA A 80 -0.09 10.39 -17.14
C ALA A 80 1.33 10.39 -16.54
N GLY A 81 2.31 10.73 -17.38
CA GLY A 81 3.71 10.88 -16.99
C GLY A 81 4.31 9.55 -16.53
N GLU A 82 5.18 9.62 -15.51
CA GLU A 82 5.90 8.45 -14.98
C GLU A 82 4.99 7.32 -14.48
N LEU A 83 3.74 7.65 -14.09
CA LEU A 83 2.80 6.65 -13.59
C LEU A 83 2.43 5.60 -14.64
N LEU A 84 2.52 5.94 -15.94
CA LEU A 84 2.31 5.01 -17.05
C LEU A 84 3.28 3.83 -17.03
N ASN A 85 4.43 3.97 -16.38
CA ASN A 85 5.44 2.92 -16.25
C ASN A 85 5.13 1.92 -15.12
N TYR A 86 4.06 2.13 -14.35
CA TYR A 86 3.78 1.37 -13.13
C TYR A 86 2.37 0.79 -13.08
N VAL A 87 1.39 1.42 -13.75
CA VAL A 87 -0.01 0.96 -13.70
C VAL A 87 -0.24 -0.29 -14.54
N PHE A 88 -1.30 -1.02 -14.22
CA PHE A 88 -1.71 -2.24 -14.91
C PHE A 88 -2.95 -2.00 -15.77
N TYR A 89 -3.24 -2.88 -16.73
CA TYR A 89 -4.50 -2.83 -17.47
C TYR A 89 -5.70 -3.13 -16.58
N GLY A 90 -6.76 -2.37 -16.83
CA GLY A 90 -8.07 -2.38 -16.19
C GLY A 90 -8.93 -3.62 -16.40
N SER A 91 -10.21 -3.46 -16.07
CA SER A 91 -11.29 -4.33 -16.57
C SER A 91 -11.40 -4.32 -18.10
N ASP A 92 -10.95 -3.25 -18.76
CA ASP A 92 -10.84 -3.11 -20.22
C ASP A 92 -9.63 -2.21 -20.62
N GLU A 93 -9.42 -2.04 -21.93
CA GLU A 93 -8.28 -1.30 -22.50
C GLU A 93 -8.29 0.21 -22.18
N THR A 94 -9.45 0.79 -21.85
CA THR A 94 -9.63 2.20 -21.47
C THR A 94 -9.45 2.43 -19.96
N LYS A 95 -9.17 1.37 -19.21
CA LYS A 95 -9.02 1.41 -17.75
C LYS A 95 -7.60 1.06 -17.34
N ARG A 96 -7.19 1.61 -16.20
CA ARG A 96 -5.90 1.31 -15.55
C ARG A 96 -6.11 0.99 -14.08
N LEU A 97 -5.37 0.02 -13.57
CA LEU A 97 -5.29 -0.26 -12.13
C LEU A 97 -4.06 0.45 -11.54
N VAL A 98 -4.32 1.34 -10.59
CA VAL A 98 -3.32 1.85 -9.66
C VAL A 98 -3.31 0.92 -8.44
N ALA A 99 -2.36 -0.02 -8.42
CA ALA A 99 -2.25 -1.00 -7.35
C ALA A 99 -1.56 -0.39 -6.11
N MET A 100 -2.20 -0.52 -4.95
CA MET A 100 -1.63 -0.12 -3.67
C MET A 100 -0.70 -1.23 -3.12
N GLY A 101 -0.32 -1.14 -1.85
CA GLY A 101 0.65 -2.07 -1.27
C GLY A 101 1.98 -1.98 -2.02
N ASN A 102 2.57 -3.14 -2.35
CA ASN A 102 3.82 -3.20 -3.10
C ASN A 102 3.63 -3.50 -4.59
N GLY A 103 2.41 -3.61 -5.11
CA GLY A 103 2.17 -4.13 -6.46
C GLY A 103 2.94 -3.41 -7.57
N MET A 104 3.10 -2.09 -7.43
CA MET A 104 3.83 -1.23 -8.36
C MET A 104 5.35 -1.16 -8.10
N LEU A 105 5.90 -1.95 -7.17
CA LEU A 105 7.32 -1.93 -6.76
C LEU A 105 8.11 -3.17 -7.17
N PHE A 106 7.45 -4.18 -7.72
CA PHE A 106 8.14 -5.34 -8.30
C PHE A 106 8.76 -4.93 -9.63
N ASN A 107 9.94 -5.46 -9.86
CA ASN A 107 10.71 -5.19 -11.07
C ASN A 107 10.34 -6.16 -12.19
N HIS A 108 11.01 -5.98 -13.32
CA HIS A 108 10.78 -6.72 -14.56
C HIS A 108 11.94 -7.63 -14.92
N ALA A 109 11.61 -8.83 -15.38
CA ALA A 109 12.57 -9.75 -15.98
C ALA A 109 11.92 -10.53 -17.12
N SER A 110 12.73 -10.94 -18.11
CA SER A 110 12.27 -11.82 -19.20
C SER A 110 11.98 -13.24 -18.71
N ASP A 111 12.63 -13.69 -17.62
CA ASP A 111 12.31 -14.92 -16.88
C ASP A 111 11.71 -14.54 -15.51
N PRO A 112 10.41 -14.19 -15.44
CA PRO A 112 9.75 -13.82 -14.20
C PRO A 112 9.61 -15.03 -13.25
N ASN A 113 9.50 -14.76 -11.95
CA ASN A 113 9.17 -15.76 -10.93
C ASN A 113 7.80 -15.52 -10.28
N VAL A 114 7.14 -14.39 -10.58
CA VAL A 114 5.76 -14.11 -10.21
C VAL A 114 4.93 -13.69 -11.42
N ALA A 115 3.62 -13.86 -11.32
CA ALA A 115 2.64 -13.32 -12.25
C ALA A 115 1.51 -12.65 -11.47
N TYR A 116 0.63 -11.97 -12.18
CA TYR A 116 -0.51 -11.30 -11.57
C TYR A 116 -1.78 -11.48 -12.38
N TYR A 117 -2.92 -11.32 -11.71
CA TYR A 117 -4.22 -11.15 -12.36
C TYR A 117 -5.05 -10.11 -11.60
N ARG A 118 -5.98 -9.49 -12.33
CA ARG A 118 -7.02 -8.63 -11.76
C ARG A 118 -8.19 -9.49 -11.29
N GLN A 119 -8.78 -9.15 -10.15
CA GLN A 119 -10.09 -9.66 -9.73
C GLN A 119 -10.89 -8.57 -9.03
N ASP A 120 -12.21 -8.72 -8.96
CA ASP A 120 -13.06 -7.91 -8.09
C ASP A 120 -13.30 -8.65 -6.77
N GLY A 121 -12.89 -8.03 -5.67
CA GLY A 121 -13.19 -8.48 -4.32
C GLY A 121 -14.43 -7.79 -3.74
N PRO A 122 -14.88 -8.18 -2.54
CA PRO A 122 -16.03 -7.55 -1.87
C PRO A 122 -15.86 -6.05 -1.59
N LEU A 123 -14.63 -5.55 -1.61
CA LEU A 123 -14.26 -4.17 -1.32
C LEU A 123 -13.81 -3.38 -2.57
N GLY A 124 -13.85 -4.00 -3.75
CA GLY A 124 -13.39 -3.40 -5.00
C GLY A 124 -12.30 -4.22 -5.70
N ALA A 125 -11.70 -3.62 -6.72
CA ALA A 125 -10.68 -4.27 -7.55
C ALA A 125 -9.40 -4.58 -6.76
N GLU A 126 -8.78 -5.72 -7.06
CA GLU A 126 -7.51 -6.16 -6.52
C GLU A 126 -6.58 -6.61 -7.63
N LEU A 127 -5.29 -6.30 -7.49
CA LEU A 127 -4.22 -6.97 -8.20
C LEU A 127 -3.70 -8.11 -7.31
N VAL A 128 -3.82 -9.35 -7.77
CA VAL A 128 -3.35 -10.52 -7.04
C VAL A 128 -2.06 -11.02 -7.69
N ILE A 129 -0.97 -10.98 -6.93
CA ILE A 129 0.35 -11.46 -7.34
C ILE A 129 0.54 -12.86 -6.78
N TYR A 130 1.00 -13.79 -7.61
CA TYR A 130 1.23 -15.19 -7.24
C TYR A 130 2.54 -15.72 -7.83
N ALA A 131 3.11 -16.73 -7.18
CA ALA A 131 4.37 -17.34 -7.57
C ALA A 131 4.21 -18.26 -8.80
N LEU A 132 5.07 -18.12 -9.80
CA LEU A 132 5.12 -18.99 -10.99
C LEU A 132 6.00 -20.24 -10.78
N LYS A 133 6.84 -20.22 -9.75
CA LYS A 133 7.76 -21.28 -9.34
C LYS A 133 7.99 -21.16 -7.84
N ASN A 134 8.66 -22.14 -7.22
CA ASN A 134 9.07 -21.97 -5.83
C ASN A 134 10.05 -20.79 -5.70
N ILE A 135 9.83 -19.91 -4.72
CA ILE A 135 10.65 -18.72 -4.46
C ILE A 135 11.18 -18.82 -3.03
N ARG A 136 12.49 -18.70 -2.85
CA ARG A 136 13.09 -18.75 -1.52
C ARG A 136 13.05 -17.38 -0.85
N LYS A 137 13.00 -17.36 0.48
CA LYS A 137 13.20 -16.14 1.26
C LYS A 137 14.48 -15.43 0.82
N GLY A 138 14.36 -14.13 0.54
CA GLY A 138 15.43 -13.24 0.11
C GLY A 138 15.60 -13.15 -1.41
N GLU A 139 14.90 -13.96 -2.20
CA GLU A 139 14.90 -13.80 -3.66
C GLU A 139 14.10 -12.55 -4.08
N GLU A 140 14.62 -11.80 -5.04
CA GLU A 140 13.89 -10.71 -5.70
C GLU A 140 12.82 -11.30 -6.63
N MET A 141 11.64 -10.69 -6.62
CA MET A 141 10.47 -11.13 -7.36
C MET A 141 10.21 -10.20 -8.53
N PHE A 142 9.99 -10.79 -9.69
CA PHE A 142 9.81 -10.11 -10.96
C PHE A 142 8.57 -10.62 -11.67
N TYR A 143 7.74 -9.71 -12.17
CA TYR A 143 6.74 -10.04 -13.19
C TYR A 143 7.26 -9.69 -14.59
N ASN A 144 6.52 -10.10 -15.62
CA ASN A 144 6.78 -9.75 -17.00
C ASN A 144 5.70 -8.76 -17.46
N TYR A 145 6.10 -7.61 -18.02
CA TYR A 145 5.17 -6.64 -18.60
C TYR A 145 4.54 -7.08 -19.93
N GLY A 146 4.93 -8.24 -20.47
CA GLY A 146 4.49 -8.72 -21.79
C GLY A 146 5.31 -8.12 -22.93
N ASP A 147 5.19 -8.72 -24.11
CA ASP A 147 6.06 -8.45 -25.26
C ASP A 147 6.00 -6.99 -25.75
N ASP A 148 4.87 -6.31 -25.58
CA ASP A 148 4.68 -4.95 -26.08
C ASP A 148 5.48 -3.91 -25.29
N TRP A 149 5.74 -4.15 -24.01
CA TRP A 149 6.59 -3.25 -23.22
C TRP A 149 8.04 -3.26 -23.71
N TRP A 150 8.58 -4.44 -24.02
CA TRP A 150 9.94 -4.60 -24.53
C TRP A 150 10.15 -3.91 -25.88
N LYS A 151 9.11 -3.86 -26.73
CA LYS A 151 9.18 -3.21 -28.06
C LYS A 151 9.32 -1.69 -27.97
N THR A 152 8.81 -1.06 -26.91
CA THR A 152 8.84 0.42 -26.75
C THR A 152 10.19 0.99 -26.31
N ARG A 153 11.18 0.13 -25.99
CA ARG A 153 12.43 0.52 -25.33
C ARG A 153 13.71 -0.03 -26.00
N GLN A 154 13.60 -0.56 -27.21
CA GLN A 154 14.75 -1.02 -28.03
C GLN A 154 15.39 0.08 -28.90
N THR A 155 15.31 1.36 -28.49
CA THR A 155 15.94 2.48 -29.21
C THR A 155 17.19 2.98 -28.53
#